data_AF-A0A624WFK9-F1
#
_entry.id   AF-A0A624WFK9-F1
#
_cell.length_a   1.000
_cell.length_b   1.000
_cell.length_c   1.000
_cell.angle_alpha   90.00
_cell.angle_beta   90.00
_cell.angle_gamma   90.00
#
_symmetry.space_group_name_H-M   'P 1'
#
loop_
_entity.id
_entity.type
_entity.pdbx_description
1 polymer ?
#
loop_
_entity_poly.entity_id
_entity_poly.type
_entity_poly.pdbx_seq_one_letter_code
_entity_poly.pdbx_strand_id
1 'polypeptide(L)' 'GYGVSVNYGDEIFLIGGENAKGKPVSSVTSFTVRDGKLLIE' A
#
# COMPACT_ATOMS: atom_id res chain seq x y z
N GLY A 1 -1.13 -1.01 -14.01
CA GLY A 1 0.31 -0.79 -13.86
C GLY A 1 0.79 -1.37 -12.56
N TYR A 2 1.89 -2.13 -12.61
CA TYR A 2 2.36 -2.93 -11.48
C TYR A 2 2.97 -2.04 -10.38
N GLY A 3 2.52 -2.23 -9.15
CA GLY A 3 3.15 -1.69 -7.95
C GLY A 3 4.01 -2.75 -7.26
N VAL A 4 4.76 -2.34 -6.23
CA VAL A 4 5.53 -3.25 -5.37
C VAL A 4 4.85 -3.34 -4.02
N SER A 5 4.67 -4.55 -3.49
CA SER A 5 4.33 -4.75 -2.09
C SER A 5 5.56 -5.12 -1.27
N VAL A 6 5.73 -4.47 -0.12
CA VAL A 6 6.81 -4.77 0.85
C VAL A 6 6.16 -5.12 2.17
N ASN A 7 6.52 -6.29 2.72
CA ASN A 7 6.20 -6.65 4.09
C ASN A 7 7.38 -6.24 4.99
N TYR A 8 7.13 -5.48 6.05
CA TYR A 8 8.14 -5.09 7.03
C TYR A 8 7.53 -5.09 8.43
N GLY A 9 7.87 -6.12 9.22
CA GLY A 9 7.23 -6.34 10.52
C GLY A 9 5.74 -6.57 10.37
N ASP A 10 4.93 -5.80 11.11
CA ASP A 10 3.46 -5.85 11.11
C ASP A 10 2.83 -4.85 10.12
N GLU A 11 3.63 -4.31 9.19
CA GLU A 11 3.21 -3.32 8.20
C GLU A 11 3.41 -3.84 6.78
N ILE A 12 2.43 -3.53 5.92
CA ILE A 12 2.48 -3.76 4.48
C ILE A 12 2.52 -2.40 3.79
N PHE A 13 3.47 -2.23 2.88
CA PHE A 13 3.57 -1.03 2.05
C PHE A 13 3.21 -1.37 0.61
N LEU A 14 2.30 -0.60 0.02
CA LEU A 14 2.06 -0.58 -1.43
C LEU A 14 2.75 0.64 -2.01
N ILE A 15 3.72 0.40 -2.91
CA ILE A 15 4.54 1.45 -3.52
C ILE A 15 4.18 1.55 -5.00
N GLY A 16 3.68 2.72 -5.39
CA GLY A 16 3.34 3.06 -6.76
C GLY A 16 2.19 2.23 -7.35
N GLY A 17 2.33 1.84 -8.61
CA GLY A 17 1.28 1.16 -9.38
C GLY A 17 0.50 2.11 -10.28
N GLU A 18 -0.79 1.87 -10.44
CA GLU A 18 -1.64 2.60 -11.38
C GLU A 18 -3.04 2.78 -10.81
N ASN A 19 -3.64 3.95 -11.07
CA ASN A 19 -5.02 4.21 -10.69
C ASN A 19 -6.01 3.68 -11.74
N ALA A 20 -7.31 3.77 -11.45
CA ALA A 20 -8.38 3.26 -12.33
C ALA A 20 -8.42 3.89 -13.74
N LYS A 21 -7.68 4.98 -14.00
CA LYS A 21 -7.59 5.63 -15.30
C LYS A 21 -6.36 5.21 -16.11
N GLY A 22 -5.61 4.22 -15.65
CA GLY A 22 -4.37 3.84 -16.32
C GLY A 22 -3.17 4.73 -16.01
N LYS A 23 -3.31 5.70 -15.07
CA LYS A 23 -2.23 6.64 -14.77
C LYS A 23 -1.30 6.07 -13.69
N PRO A 24 0.02 6.06 -13.90
CA PRO A 24 0.97 5.64 -12.87
C PRO A 24 0.87 6.56 -11.65
N VAL A 25 1.02 5.97 -10.47
CA VAL A 25 1.08 6.68 -9.18
C VAL A 25 2.44 6.45 -8.52
N SER A 26 2.91 7.44 -7.77
CA SER A 26 4.17 7.39 -7.02
C SER A 26 3.95 7.42 -5.51
N SER A 27 2.71 7.22 -5.06
CA SER A 27 2.35 7.20 -3.64
C SER A 27 2.82 5.91 -2.96
N VAL A 28 3.03 6.00 -1.66
CA VAL A 28 3.15 4.86 -0.76
C VAL A 28 1.91 4.85 0.12
N THR A 29 1.27 3.69 0.23
CA THR A 29 0.16 3.46 1.17
C THR A 29 0.58 2.37 2.12
N SER A 30 0.45 2.59 3.43
CA SER A 30 0.75 1.59 4.45
C SER A 30 -0.52 0.98 5.02
N PHE A 31 -0.42 -0.29 5.39
CA PHE A 31 -1.48 -1.05 6.06
C PHE A 31 -0.88 -1.67 7.31
N THR A 32 -1.55 -1.51 8.44
CA THR A 32 -1.18 -2.17 9.70
C THR A 32 -2.43 -2.69 10.40
N VAL A 33 -2.30 -3.77 11.16
CA VAL A 33 -3.38 -4.27 12.02
C VAL A 33 -3.03 -3.97 13.47
N ARG A 34 -3.85 -3.15 14.14
CA ARG A 34 -3.73 -2.86 15.57
C ARG A 34 -5.04 -3.20 16.27
N ASP A 35 -4.97 -3.97 17.35
CA ASP A 35 -6.14 -4.41 18.13
C ASP A 35 -7.24 -5.07 17.27
N GLY A 36 -6.84 -5.86 16.27
CA GLY A 36 -7.75 -6.52 15.33
C GLY A 36 -8.41 -5.58 14.30
N LYS A 37 -8.01 -4.31 14.24
CA LYS A 37 -8.50 -3.33 13.28
C LYS A 37 -7.45 -3.00 12.24
N LEU A 38 -7.87 -2.96 10.97
CA LEU A 38 -7.04 -2.48 9.88
C LEU A 38 -6.96 -0.95 9.93
N LEU A 39 -5.74 -0.43 9.93
CA LEU A 39 -5.42 0.99 9.76
C LEU A 39 -4.75 1.17 8.39
N ILE A 40 -5.10 2.27 7.70
CA ILE A 40 -4.59 2.61 6.37
C ILE A 40 -4.09 4.06 6.43
N GLU A 41 -2.84 4.30 6.05
CA GLU A 41 -2.19 5.62 6.04
C GLU A 41 -1.61 5.97 4.66
#